data_AF-A0A2E9DA01-F1
#
_entry.id   AF-A0A2E9DA01-F1
#
_cell.length_a   1.000
_cell.length_b   1.000
_cell.length_c   1.000
_cell.angle_alpha   90.00
_cell.angle_beta   90.00
_cell.angle_gamma   90.00
#
_symmetry.space_group_name_H-M   'P 1'
#
loop_
_entity.id
_entity.type
_entity.pdbx_description
1 polymer ?
#
loop_
_entity_poly.entity_id
_entity_poly.type
_entity_poly.pdbx_seq_one_letter_code
_entity_poly.pdbx_strand_id
1 'polypeptide(L)'
;MISIQKIYKPFSYSITLLVVFLLWTILLTNCTPNEFKGTTITNGQEIPSFKLTDQYNNSVITDDFDGQIIVLTFLYSECKEECKIIVPIISKLQSEILNQHPDIAKDITFLSISVDPNNDIPENTYKYMRLNNENPYWQSKEVQANWVFLSGELEKLEGIWSHYGIATDAAIMDQGNVIEVISQKTMRDLYNNDNFPSYKIDHSLPIYIIDKSGVTRSVYNDLKIDTEDIIHDILLIAN
;
A
#
# COMPACT_ATOMS: atom_id res chain seq x y z
N MET A 1 7.74 -83.70 26.73
CA MET A 1 8.48 -82.95 25.70
C MET A 1 7.46 -82.16 24.88
N ILE A 2 7.18 -80.91 25.23
CA ILE A 2 6.27 -80.03 24.47
C ILE A 2 6.97 -78.67 24.37
N SER A 3 7.36 -78.30 23.16
CA SER A 3 8.01 -77.02 22.84
C SER A 3 6.95 -76.05 22.35
N ILE A 4 6.79 -74.92 23.06
CA ILE A 4 5.86 -73.85 22.69
C ILE A 4 6.68 -72.75 22.00
N GLN A 5 6.62 -72.67 20.67
CA GLN A 5 7.15 -71.52 19.93
C GLN A 5 6.21 -70.32 20.09
N LYS A 6 6.73 -69.23 20.68
CA LYS A 6 6.04 -67.94 20.74
C LYS A 6 6.03 -67.29 19.35
N ILE A 7 4.86 -67.17 18.76
CA ILE A 7 4.61 -66.41 17.52
C ILE A 7 4.62 -64.92 17.88
N TYR A 8 5.72 -64.23 17.60
CA TYR A 8 5.76 -62.77 17.64
C TYR A 8 5.08 -62.20 16.39
N LYS A 9 3.93 -61.53 16.57
CA LYS A 9 3.19 -60.90 15.46
C LYS A 9 3.91 -59.62 14.99
N PRO A 10 4.10 -59.42 13.67
CA PRO A 10 4.75 -58.22 13.10
C PRO A 10 3.83 -56.98 13.03
N PHE A 11 2.72 -56.96 13.78
CA PHE A 11 1.63 -55.99 13.63
C PHE A 11 2.00 -54.55 14.04
N SER A 12 3.03 -54.38 14.86
CA SER A 12 3.45 -53.06 15.39
C SER A 12 4.16 -52.19 14.34
N TYR A 13 5.02 -52.79 13.50
CA TYR A 13 5.92 -52.05 12.61
C TYR A 13 5.20 -51.41 11.42
N SER A 14 4.11 -52.02 10.92
CA SER A 14 3.34 -51.44 9.80
C SER A 14 2.59 -50.17 10.20
N ILE A 15 2.12 -50.08 11.45
CA ILE A 15 1.41 -48.89 11.93
C ILE A 15 2.39 -47.73 12.12
N THR A 16 3.59 -48.00 12.62
CA THR A 16 4.62 -46.97 12.79
C THR A 16 5.11 -46.41 11.46
N LEU A 17 5.34 -47.27 10.45
CA LEU A 17 5.71 -46.84 9.10
C LEU A 17 4.63 -45.98 8.43
N LEU A 18 3.35 -46.33 8.62
CA LEU A 18 2.23 -45.57 8.06
C LEU A 18 2.11 -44.18 8.69
N VAL A 19 2.30 -44.07 10.02
CA VAL A 19 2.27 -42.79 10.74
C VAL A 19 3.45 -41.89 10.36
N VAL A 20 4.65 -42.45 10.19
CA VAL A 20 5.83 -41.70 9.72
C VAL A 20 5.61 -41.22 8.28
N PHE A 21 5.06 -42.06 7.40
CA PHE A 21 4.74 -41.66 6.02
C PHE A 21 3.67 -40.56 5.97
N LEU A 22 2.61 -40.67 6.78
CA LEU A 22 1.58 -39.63 6.92
C LEU A 22 2.17 -38.30 7.43
N LEU A 23 3.02 -38.34 8.47
CA LEU A 23 3.73 -37.16 8.96
C LEU A 23 4.68 -36.56 7.90
N TRP A 24 5.32 -37.40 7.08
CA TRP A 24 6.19 -36.95 6.01
C TRP A 24 5.40 -36.32 4.85
N THR A 25 4.22 -36.85 4.52
CA THR A 25 3.33 -36.22 3.53
C THR A 25 2.77 -34.88 4.01
N ILE A 26 2.51 -34.72 5.30
CA ILE A 26 2.07 -33.44 5.89
C ILE A 26 3.19 -32.39 5.81
N LEU A 27 4.46 -32.79 5.95
CA LEU A 27 5.61 -31.89 5.80
C LEU A 27 5.89 -31.47 4.33
N LEU A 28 5.37 -32.21 3.35
CA LEU A 28 5.57 -31.93 1.91
C LEU A 28 4.46 -31.09 1.27
N THR A 29 3.41 -30.71 2.01
CA THR A 29 2.22 -30.03 1.44
C THR A 29 2.16 -28.53 1.66
N ASN A 30 3.18 -27.89 2.24
CA ASN A 30 3.27 -26.43 2.34
C ASN A 30 3.90 -25.80 1.09
N CYS A 31 3.40 -26.15 -0.09
CA CYS A 31 3.65 -25.39 -1.30
C CYS A 31 2.49 -24.40 -1.45
N THR A 32 2.51 -23.31 -0.68
CA THR A 32 1.70 -22.14 -1.03
C THR A 32 2.26 -21.62 -2.36
N PRO A 33 1.43 -21.50 -3.41
CA PRO A 33 1.88 -20.87 -4.65
C PRO A 33 2.46 -19.49 -4.34
N ASN A 34 3.62 -19.16 -4.90
CA ASN A 34 4.21 -17.81 -4.89
C ASN A 34 3.36 -16.88 -5.79
N GLU A 35 2.10 -16.70 -5.44
CA GLU A 35 1.14 -15.87 -6.14
C GLU A 35 0.80 -14.67 -5.27
N PHE A 36 0.68 -13.51 -5.91
CA PHE A 36 0.23 -12.29 -5.24
C PHE A 36 -1.16 -12.50 -4.63
N LYS A 37 -1.36 -11.98 -3.42
CA LYS A 37 -2.66 -11.92 -2.73
C LYS A 37 -3.49 -10.76 -3.23
N GLY A 38 -2.84 -9.66 -3.58
CA GLY A 38 -3.48 -8.54 -4.28
C GLY A 38 -3.91 -8.93 -5.69
N THR A 39 -4.74 -8.10 -6.31
CA THR A 39 -5.07 -8.27 -7.73
C THR A 39 -3.79 -8.12 -8.54
N THR A 40 -3.36 -9.20 -9.20
CA THR A 40 -2.15 -9.21 -10.02
C THR A 40 -2.32 -8.34 -11.26
N ILE A 41 -1.37 -7.43 -11.51
CA ILE A 41 -1.31 -6.65 -12.73
C ILE A 41 -0.48 -7.40 -13.77
N THR A 42 -1.16 -8.06 -14.70
CA THR A 42 -0.50 -8.72 -15.83
C THR A 42 0.01 -7.66 -16.81
N ASN A 43 1.29 -7.74 -17.20
CA ASN A 43 1.97 -6.69 -17.97
C ASN A 43 1.93 -5.32 -17.27
N GLY A 44 2.28 -5.32 -15.98
CA GLY A 44 2.47 -4.11 -15.18
C GLY A 44 3.22 -3.02 -15.93
N GLN A 45 2.73 -1.80 -15.80
CA GLN A 45 3.41 -0.63 -16.34
C GLN A 45 4.47 -0.13 -15.35
N GLU A 46 5.52 0.45 -15.90
CA GLU A 46 6.51 1.20 -15.11
C GLU A 46 5.84 2.46 -14.53
N ILE A 47 6.20 2.80 -13.30
CA ILE A 47 5.80 4.04 -12.65
C ILE A 47 6.10 5.23 -13.59
N PRO A 48 5.15 6.16 -13.82
CA PRO A 48 5.36 7.25 -14.75
C PRO A 48 6.46 8.20 -14.24
N SER A 49 7.24 8.77 -15.16
CA SER A 49 8.21 9.81 -14.82
C SER A 49 7.49 11.05 -14.29
N PHE A 50 7.94 11.56 -13.14
CA PHE A 50 7.40 12.75 -12.51
C PHE A 50 8.52 13.59 -11.88
N LYS A 51 8.16 14.86 -11.61
CA LYS A 51 8.91 15.78 -10.76
C LYS A 51 7.93 16.54 -9.88
N LEU A 52 7.82 16.09 -8.64
CA LEU A 52 6.90 16.59 -7.62
C LEU A 52 7.67 17.19 -6.44
N THR A 53 6.93 17.62 -5.43
CA THR A 53 7.48 18.21 -4.20
C THR A 53 7.06 17.37 -3.01
N ASP A 54 7.98 17.07 -2.10
CA ASP A 54 7.67 16.36 -0.85
C ASP A 54 7.12 17.30 0.24
N GLN A 55 6.73 16.71 1.37
CA GLN A 55 6.27 17.43 2.55
C GLN A 55 7.35 18.33 3.19
N TYR A 56 8.62 18.21 2.82
CA TYR A 56 9.71 19.05 3.32
C TYR A 56 10.10 20.14 2.32
N ASN A 57 9.33 20.31 1.24
CA ASN A 57 9.57 21.24 0.15
C ASN A 57 10.83 20.91 -0.69
N ASN A 58 11.24 19.64 -0.72
CA ASN A 58 12.28 19.14 -1.63
C ASN A 58 11.65 18.72 -2.96
N SER A 59 12.38 18.95 -4.05
CA SER A 59 12.04 18.38 -5.34
C SER A 59 12.36 16.89 -5.34
N VAL A 60 11.40 16.07 -5.72
CA VAL A 60 11.53 14.62 -5.84
C VAL A 60 11.22 14.19 -7.27
N ILE A 61 12.08 13.35 -7.85
CA ILE A 61 11.92 12.75 -9.16
C ILE A 61 11.74 11.24 -9.05
N THR A 62 11.20 10.61 -10.10
CA THR A 62 10.97 9.16 -10.10
C THR A 62 12.25 8.35 -9.87
N ASP A 63 13.37 8.78 -10.46
CA ASP A 63 14.69 8.14 -10.34
C ASP A 63 15.23 8.11 -8.89
N ASP A 64 14.69 8.94 -7.99
CA ASP A 64 15.05 8.90 -6.56
C ASP A 64 14.59 7.59 -5.89
N PHE A 65 13.71 6.82 -6.54
CA PHE A 65 13.19 5.54 -6.07
C PHE A 65 13.79 4.31 -6.78
N ASP A 66 14.84 4.49 -7.59
CA ASP A 66 15.49 3.38 -8.30
C ASP A 66 15.97 2.28 -7.34
N GLY A 67 15.60 1.02 -7.63
CA GLY A 67 15.95 -0.13 -6.81
C GLY A 67 15.17 -0.26 -5.49
N GLN A 68 14.21 0.64 -5.22
CA GLN A 68 13.29 0.54 -4.08
C GLN A 68 12.05 -0.24 -4.46
N ILE A 69 11.46 -0.95 -3.50
CA ILE A 69 10.08 -1.41 -3.57
C ILE A 69 9.20 -0.24 -3.15
N ILE A 70 8.17 0.09 -3.94
CA ILE A 70 7.28 1.21 -3.63
C ILE A 70 5.91 0.68 -3.25
N VAL A 71 5.44 1.08 -2.06
CA VAL A 71 4.06 0.92 -1.62
C VAL A 71 3.35 2.24 -1.87
N LEU A 72 2.63 2.33 -3.00
CA LEU A 72 2.05 3.58 -3.49
C LEU A 72 0.56 3.68 -3.17
N THR A 73 0.11 4.83 -2.69
CA THR A 73 -1.31 5.16 -2.50
C THR A 73 -1.60 6.63 -2.80
N PHE A 74 -2.88 7.02 -2.76
CA PHE A 74 -3.36 8.37 -3.08
C PHE A 74 -4.07 8.96 -1.87
N LEU A 75 -3.69 10.18 -1.47
CA LEU A 75 -4.20 10.87 -0.29
C LEU A 75 -4.39 12.36 -0.56
N TYR A 76 -5.07 13.06 0.34
CA TYR A 76 -5.00 14.51 0.43
C TYR A 76 -5.16 14.98 1.88
N SER A 77 -4.54 16.12 2.22
CA SER A 77 -4.37 16.56 3.61
C SER A 77 -5.66 16.94 4.33
N GLU A 78 -6.68 17.36 3.59
CA GLU A 78 -8.00 17.75 4.13
C GLU A 78 -9.03 16.60 4.13
N CYS A 79 -8.63 15.36 3.79
CA CYS A 79 -9.51 14.21 3.80
C CYS A 79 -9.99 13.86 5.22
N LYS A 80 -11.30 13.76 5.41
CA LYS A 80 -11.93 13.55 6.73
C LYS A 80 -12.49 12.15 6.95
N GLU A 81 -12.53 11.31 5.93
CA GLU A 81 -13.25 10.04 5.97
C GLU A 81 -12.34 8.89 5.54
N GLU A 82 -12.07 8.77 4.25
CA GLU A 82 -11.33 7.66 3.61
C GLU A 82 -9.91 7.50 4.19
N CYS A 83 -9.24 8.62 4.43
CA CYS A 83 -7.91 8.63 5.05
C CYS A 83 -7.89 8.02 6.46
N LYS A 84 -9.02 7.98 7.18
CA LYS A 84 -9.07 7.31 8.50
C LYS A 84 -8.97 5.79 8.40
N ILE A 85 -9.11 5.23 7.19
CA ILE A 85 -9.03 3.80 6.92
C ILE A 85 -7.64 3.44 6.41
N ILE A 86 -7.23 4.04 5.28
CA ILE A 86 -6.03 3.62 4.56
C ILE A 86 -4.74 3.94 5.33
N VAL A 87 -4.76 5.04 6.06
CA VAL A 87 -3.54 5.59 6.63
C VAL A 87 -3.07 4.81 7.88
N PRO A 88 -3.95 4.35 8.79
CA PRO A 88 -3.60 3.34 9.79
C PRO A 88 -3.09 2.01 9.20
N ILE A 89 -3.59 1.58 8.04
CA ILE A 89 -3.15 0.35 7.36
C ILE A 89 -1.69 0.49 6.92
N ILE A 90 -1.35 1.58 6.23
CA ILE A 90 0.04 1.86 5.81
C ILE A 90 0.98 1.97 7.01
N SER A 91 0.53 2.63 8.09
CA SER A 91 1.31 2.74 9.33
C SER A 91 1.57 1.39 9.99
N LYS A 92 0.55 0.52 10.03
CA LYS A 92 0.65 -0.83 10.57
C LYS A 92 1.60 -1.67 9.73
N LEU A 93 1.45 -1.63 8.40
CA LEU A 93 2.31 -2.31 7.43
C LEU A 93 3.79 -1.94 7.63
N GLN A 94 4.08 -0.65 7.74
CA GLN A 94 5.44 -0.16 7.95
C GLN A 94 6.02 -0.61 9.29
N SER A 95 5.23 -0.56 10.37
CA SER A 95 5.64 -1.08 11.68
C SER A 95 5.90 -2.59 11.66
N GLU A 96 5.03 -3.37 11.04
CA GLU A 96 5.17 -4.83 10.92
C GLU A 96 6.40 -5.21 10.10
N ILE A 97 6.63 -4.57 8.95
CA ILE A 97 7.83 -4.79 8.15
C ILE A 97 9.10 -4.43 8.92
N LEU A 98 9.13 -3.29 9.60
CA LEU A 98 10.31 -2.89 10.39
C LEU A 98 10.62 -3.88 11.51
N ASN A 99 9.58 -4.40 12.18
CA ASN A 99 9.74 -5.32 13.30
C ASN A 99 10.05 -6.77 12.86
N GLN A 100 9.43 -7.24 11.78
CA GLN A 100 9.51 -8.63 11.33
C GLN A 100 10.61 -8.85 10.29
N HIS A 101 10.89 -7.84 9.45
CA HIS A 101 11.82 -7.91 8.33
C HIS A 101 12.71 -6.65 8.24
N PRO A 102 13.50 -6.34 9.28
CA PRO A 102 14.31 -5.11 9.33
C PRO A 102 15.31 -4.99 8.16
N ASP A 103 15.79 -6.12 7.62
CA ASP A 103 16.76 -6.15 6.52
C ASP A 103 16.19 -5.64 5.19
N ILE A 104 14.89 -5.84 4.93
CA ILE A 104 14.22 -5.36 3.71
C ILE A 104 13.56 -3.99 3.91
N ALA A 105 13.27 -3.60 5.16
CA ALA A 105 12.56 -2.36 5.49
C ALA A 105 13.22 -1.10 4.90
N LYS A 106 14.56 -1.13 4.78
CA LYS A 106 15.38 -0.06 4.17
C LYS A 106 15.30 0.02 2.64
N ASP A 107 14.80 -1.03 2.00
CA ASP A 107 14.64 -1.12 0.54
C ASP A 107 13.20 -0.77 0.12
N ILE A 108 12.35 -0.35 1.07
CA ILE A 108 10.93 -0.09 0.87
C ILE A 108 10.64 1.39 1.13
N THR A 109 9.98 2.02 0.18
CA THR A 109 9.45 3.37 0.29
C THR A 109 7.92 3.36 0.28
N PHE A 110 7.32 4.03 1.24
CA PHE A 110 5.89 4.30 1.26
C PHE A 110 5.64 5.66 0.60
N LEU A 111 4.86 5.65 -0.48
CA LEU A 111 4.67 6.82 -1.32
C LEU A 111 3.19 7.19 -1.38
N SER A 112 2.86 8.39 -0.92
CA SER A 112 1.53 8.96 -1.10
C SER A 112 1.58 10.08 -2.12
N ILE A 113 0.70 10.02 -3.12
CA ILE A 113 0.57 11.07 -4.13
C ILE A 113 -0.72 11.84 -3.87
N SER A 114 -0.61 13.16 -3.84
CA SER A 114 -1.73 14.06 -3.64
C SER A 114 -2.80 13.89 -4.72
N VAL A 115 -4.06 13.94 -4.31
CA VAL A 115 -5.21 14.14 -5.21
C VAL A 115 -5.76 15.56 -5.16
N ASP A 116 -5.24 16.44 -4.29
CA ASP A 116 -5.73 17.81 -4.09
C ASP A 116 -4.64 18.89 -4.32
N PRO A 117 -4.26 19.17 -5.58
CA PRO A 117 -3.23 20.17 -5.91
C PRO A 117 -3.51 21.58 -5.39
N ASN A 118 -4.76 21.91 -5.05
CA ASN A 118 -5.10 23.27 -4.60
C ASN A 118 -4.81 23.47 -3.10
N ASN A 119 -4.98 22.43 -2.27
CA ASN A 119 -4.73 22.51 -0.84
C ASN A 119 -3.42 21.85 -0.41
N ASP A 120 -2.96 20.81 -1.10
CA ASP A 120 -1.78 20.05 -0.71
C ASP A 120 -0.48 20.75 -1.12
N ILE A 121 -0.22 21.90 -0.52
CA ILE A 121 1.11 22.53 -0.53
C ILE A 121 2.01 21.85 0.52
N PRO A 122 3.36 21.96 0.41
CA PRO A 122 4.29 21.30 1.32
C PRO A 122 4.00 21.56 2.81
N GLU A 123 3.56 22.77 3.15
CA GLU A 123 3.20 23.11 4.54
C GLU A 123 2.01 22.27 5.06
N ASN A 124 0.98 22.09 4.23
CA ASN A 124 -0.23 21.35 4.61
C ASN A 124 0.03 19.85 4.66
N THR A 125 0.77 19.30 3.69
CA THR A 125 1.16 17.88 3.71
C THR A 125 2.12 17.59 4.85
N TYR A 126 3.05 18.49 5.17
CA TYR A 126 3.90 18.38 6.36
C TYR A 126 3.08 18.33 7.64
N LYS A 127 2.13 19.27 7.80
CA LYS A 127 1.26 19.34 8.97
C LYS A 127 0.39 18.09 9.09
N TYR A 128 -0.16 17.59 7.98
CA TYR A 128 -0.93 16.36 7.94
C TYR A 128 -0.10 15.17 8.42
N MET A 129 1.08 14.96 7.84
CA MET A 129 2.00 13.90 8.25
C MET A 129 2.38 14.07 9.72
N ARG A 130 2.68 15.28 10.18
CA ARG A 130 3.00 15.61 11.58
C ARG A 130 1.89 15.29 12.59
N LEU A 131 0.66 15.75 12.34
CA LEU A 131 -0.46 15.59 13.27
C LEU A 131 -0.87 14.13 13.41
N ASN A 132 -0.74 13.40 12.31
CA ASN A 132 -0.90 11.97 12.31
C ASN A 132 0.11 11.27 13.22
N ASN A 133 1.30 11.81 13.41
CA ASN A 133 2.30 11.23 14.33
C ASN A 133 1.93 11.40 15.80
N GLU A 134 1.01 12.32 16.09
CA GLU A 134 0.46 12.54 17.43
C GLU A 134 -0.83 11.72 17.64
N ASN A 135 -1.32 11.04 16.61
CA ASN A 135 -2.50 10.19 16.67
C ASN A 135 -2.10 8.79 17.20
N PRO A 136 -2.77 8.28 18.25
CA PRO A 136 -2.42 7.01 18.91
C PRO A 136 -2.56 5.77 18.01
N TYR A 137 -3.23 5.90 16.85
CA TYR A 137 -3.30 4.83 15.85
C TYR A 137 -2.06 4.75 14.95
N TRP A 138 -1.13 5.71 15.06
CA TRP A 138 0.12 5.77 14.34
C TRP A 138 1.26 5.36 15.26
N GLN A 139 1.80 4.17 14.99
CA GLN A 139 2.82 3.62 15.86
C GLN A 139 4.17 4.24 15.51
N SER A 140 4.63 5.16 16.34
CA SER A 140 6.01 5.68 16.44
C SER A 140 6.50 6.66 15.35
N LYS A 141 7.45 7.50 15.78
CA LYS A 141 8.13 8.52 14.97
C LYS A 141 9.17 7.94 14.01
N GLU A 142 9.66 6.73 14.30
CA GLU A 142 10.62 5.99 13.47
C GLU A 142 9.95 5.39 12.24
N VAL A 143 8.67 5.02 12.37
CA VAL A 143 7.88 4.44 11.29
C VAL A 143 7.84 5.40 10.10
N GLN A 144 7.66 6.71 10.27
CA GLN A 144 7.58 7.62 9.10
C GLN A 144 8.87 7.88 8.31
N ALA A 145 10.05 7.41 8.75
CA ALA A 145 11.31 7.78 8.12
C ALA A 145 11.34 7.46 6.60
N ASN A 146 10.55 6.47 6.17
CA ASN A 146 10.45 6.06 4.77
C ASN A 146 9.06 6.33 4.15
N TRP A 147 8.28 7.29 4.69
CA TRP A 147 7.00 7.71 4.11
C TRP A 147 7.09 9.12 3.50
N VAL A 148 7.00 9.17 2.18
CA VAL A 148 7.04 10.39 1.38
C VAL A 148 5.63 10.75 0.94
N PHE A 149 5.21 12.00 1.18
CA PHE A 149 3.95 12.54 0.66
C PHE A 149 4.27 13.59 -0.40
N LEU A 150 4.04 13.23 -1.67
CA LEU A 150 4.26 14.08 -2.82
C LEU A 150 3.03 14.88 -3.21
N SER A 151 3.23 16.16 -3.49
CA SER A 151 2.26 17.04 -4.11
C SER A 151 2.85 17.83 -5.27
N GLY A 152 2.01 18.52 -6.03
CA GLY A 152 2.48 19.30 -7.18
C GLY A 152 1.34 19.92 -7.98
N GLU A 153 1.71 20.49 -9.12
CA GLU A 153 0.78 21.14 -10.04
C GLU A 153 -0.22 20.15 -10.64
N LEU A 154 -1.46 20.61 -10.85
CA LEU A 154 -2.56 19.81 -11.40
C LEU A 154 -2.15 19.05 -12.67
N GLU A 155 -1.54 19.71 -13.65
CA GLU A 155 -1.15 19.09 -14.92
C GLU A 155 -0.19 17.89 -14.75
N LYS A 156 0.72 17.98 -13.76
CA LYS A 156 1.65 16.89 -13.47
C LYS A 156 0.94 15.72 -12.79
N LEU A 157 0.03 16.01 -11.86
CA LEU A 157 -0.71 15.00 -11.13
C LEU A 157 -1.74 14.30 -12.03
N GLU A 158 -2.40 15.02 -12.96
CA GLU A 158 -3.35 14.45 -13.92
C GLU A 158 -2.75 13.29 -14.72
N GLY A 159 -1.49 13.41 -15.16
CA GLY A 159 -0.79 12.33 -15.86
C GLY A 159 -0.61 11.08 -15.00
N ILE A 160 -0.33 11.25 -13.70
CA ILE A 160 -0.16 10.15 -12.75
C ILE A 160 -1.52 9.51 -12.43
N TRP A 161 -2.55 10.31 -12.14
CA TRP A 161 -3.89 9.82 -11.89
C TRP A 161 -4.43 9.02 -13.08
N SER A 162 -4.22 9.52 -14.29
CA SER A 162 -4.60 8.82 -15.52
C SER A 162 -3.87 7.49 -15.70
N HIS A 163 -2.60 7.41 -15.32
CA HIS A 163 -1.82 6.17 -15.39
C HIS A 163 -2.40 5.09 -14.48
N TYR A 164 -2.77 5.46 -13.26
CA TYR A 164 -3.30 4.52 -12.25
C TYR A 164 -4.82 4.36 -12.29
N GLY A 165 -5.54 5.15 -13.09
CA GLY A 165 -7.00 5.12 -13.17
C GLY A 165 -7.68 5.73 -11.95
N ILE A 166 -7.06 6.73 -11.32
CA ILE A 166 -7.61 7.42 -10.14
C ILE A 166 -8.56 8.51 -10.60
N ALA A 167 -9.84 8.36 -10.29
CA ALA A 167 -10.81 9.44 -10.42
C ALA A 167 -10.56 10.47 -9.31
N THR A 168 -10.62 11.74 -9.67
CA THR A 168 -10.31 12.84 -8.75
C THR A 168 -11.28 14.01 -8.89
N ASP A 169 -12.53 13.73 -9.29
CA ASP A 169 -13.55 14.77 -9.44
C ASP A 169 -13.82 15.48 -8.10
N ALA A 170 -14.05 16.79 -8.18
CA ALA A 170 -14.36 17.64 -7.04
C ALA A 170 -15.88 17.69 -6.82
N ALA A 171 -16.33 17.18 -5.69
CA ALA A 171 -17.69 17.35 -5.20
C ALA A 171 -17.80 18.68 -4.45
N ILE A 172 -18.47 19.66 -5.05
CA ILE A 172 -18.72 20.97 -4.46
C ILE A 172 -19.79 20.83 -3.38
N MET A 173 -19.48 21.33 -2.19
CA MET A 173 -20.26 21.17 -0.98
C MET A 173 -20.89 22.49 -0.54
N ASP A 174 -22.16 22.43 -0.13
CA ASP A 174 -22.84 23.51 0.60
C ASP A 174 -23.64 22.93 1.76
N GLN A 175 -23.42 23.47 2.95
CA GLN A 175 -24.06 23.02 4.20
C GLN A 175 -24.05 21.48 4.39
N GLY A 176 -22.98 20.82 3.92
CA GLY A 176 -22.80 19.37 4.03
C GLY A 176 -23.43 18.52 2.92
N ASN A 177 -24.08 19.14 1.93
CA ASN A 177 -24.65 18.45 0.77
C ASN A 177 -23.79 18.67 -0.47
N VAL A 178 -23.70 17.65 -1.34
CA VAL A 178 -23.12 17.78 -2.68
C VAL A 178 -24.10 18.57 -3.55
N ILE A 179 -23.65 19.72 -4.07
CA ILE A 179 -24.42 20.51 -5.05
C ILE A 179 -24.06 20.10 -6.47
N GLU A 180 -22.77 19.90 -6.73
CA GLU A 180 -22.26 19.64 -8.06
C GLU A 180 -21.01 18.77 -7.98
N VAL A 181 -20.77 17.95 -9.00
CA VAL A 181 -19.50 17.23 -9.17
C VAL A 181 -18.90 17.68 -10.49
N ILE A 182 -17.71 18.26 -10.42
CA ILE A 182 -17.00 18.82 -11.57
C ILE A 182 -15.55 18.34 -11.58
N SER A 183 -14.93 18.31 -12.76
CA SER A 183 -13.49 18.03 -12.84
C SER A 183 -12.70 19.11 -12.09
N GLN A 184 -11.54 18.75 -11.53
CA GLN A 184 -10.70 19.73 -10.85
C GLN A 184 -10.25 20.87 -11.77
N LYS A 185 -10.01 20.56 -13.05
CA LYS A 185 -9.71 21.57 -14.05
C LYS A 185 -10.83 22.59 -14.17
N THR A 186 -12.08 22.13 -14.32
CA THR A 186 -13.26 23.00 -14.35
C THR A 186 -13.38 23.82 -13.07
N MET A 187 -13.13 23.21 -11.90
CA MET A 187 -13.14 23.93 -10.62
C MET A 187 -12.10 25.07 -10.60
N ARG A 188 -10.85 24.82 -11.04
CA ARG A 188 -9.81 25.86 -11.11
C ARG A 188 -10.18 26.99 -12.07
N ASP A 189 -10.73 26.63 -13.23
CA ASP A 189 -11.18 27.60 -14.24
C ASP A 189 -12.32 28.50 -13.72
N LEU A 190 -13.21 27.98 -12.88
CA LEU A 190 -14.34 28.73 -12.31
C LEU A 190 -13.97 29.62 -11.12
N TYR A 191 -13.05 29.17 -10.25
CA TYR A 191 -12.79 29.80 -8.94
C TYR A 191 -11.45 30.56 -8.84
N ASN A 192 -10.74 30.75 -9.96
CA ASN A 192 -9.55 31.61 -10.08
C ASN A 192 -8.46 31.32 -9.02
N ASN A 193 -8.26 30.06 -8.63
CA ASN A 193 -7.23 29.57 -7.69
C ASN A 193 -7.24 30.11 -6.24
N ASP A 194 -7.99 31.16 -5.92
CA ASP A 194 -7.91 31.83 -4.61
C ASP A 194 -9.20 31.77 -3.78
N ASN A 195 -10.32 31.33 -4.37
CA ASN A 195 -11.63 31.36 -3.71
C ASN A 195 -12.45 30.11 -4.01
N PHE A 196 -11.85 28.93 -3.77
CA PHE A 196 -12.56 27.67 -3.91
C PHE A 196 -13.71 27.56 -2.89
N PRO A 197 -14.87 27.02 -3.30
CA PRO A 197 -15.94 26.68 -2.37
C PRO A 197 -15.46 25.55 -1.44
N SER A 198 -16.29 25.19 -0.46
CA SER A 198 -16.07 23.91 0.24
C SER A 198 -16.19 22.77 -0.77
N TYR A 199 -15.24 21.83 -0.80
CA TYR A 199 -15.32 20.65 -1.66
C TYR A 199 -14.73 19.41 -0.99
N LYS A 200 -15.01 18.25 -1.57
CA LYS A 200 -14.32 16.99 -1.31
C LYS A 200 -13.86 16.40 -2.64
N ILE A 201 -12.82 15.58 -2.59
CA ILE A 201 -12.36 14.83 -3.77
C ILE A 201 -12.79 13.40 -3.57
N ASP A 202 -13.64 12.92 -4.47
CA ASP A 202 -14.00 11.50 -4.50
C ASP A 202 -12.85 10.75 -5.17
N HIS A 203 -12.17 9.89 -4.40
CA HIS A 203 -11.06 9.09 -4.91
C HIS A 203 -11.06 7.69 -4.31
N SER A 204 -10.57 6.72 -5.10
CA SER A 204 -10.33 5.36 -4.63
C SER A 204 -9.12 5.31 -3.69
N LEU A 205 -9.05 4.26 -2.86
CA LEU A 205 -7.96 4.02 -1.90
C LEU A 205 -7.10 2.81 -2.28
N PRO A 206 -6.55 2.72 -3.50
CA PRO A 206 -5.71 1.60 -3.86
C PRO A 206 -4.37 1.67 -3.13
N ILE A 207 -3.81 0.50 -2.85
CA ILE A 207 -2.40 0.31 -2.51
C ILE A 207 -1.77 -0.47 -3.67
N TYR A 208 -0.87 0.17 -4.39
CA TYR A 208 -0.08 -0.48 -5.43
C TYR A 208 1.25 -0.96 -4.87
N ILE A 209 1.64 -2.17 -5.26
CA ILE A 209 2.94 -2.75 -4.96
C ILE A 209 3.79 -2.73 -6.23
N ILE A 210 4.88 -1.97 -6.18
CA ILE A 210 5.79 -1.72 -7.30
C ILE A 210 7.15 -2.30 -6.94
N ASP A 211 7.75 -3.06 -7.85
CA ASP A 211 9.03 -3.73 -7.60
C ASP A 211 10.25 -2.83 -7.78
N LYS A 212 11.44 -3.39 -7.51
CA LYS A 212 12.74 -2.73 -7.62
C LYS A 212 13.09 -2.24 -9.04
N SER A 213 12.37 -2.71 -10.06
CA SER A 213 12.51 -2.23 -11.45
C SER A 213 11.50 -1.15 -11.82
N GLY A 214 10.69 -0.69 -10.86
CA GLY A 214 9.66 0.32 -11.06
C GLY A 214 8.37 -0.21 -11.68
N VAL A 215 8.19 -1.54 -11.80
CA VAL A 215 7.02 -2.15 -12.44
C VAL A 215 5.93 -2.46 -11.41
N THR A 216 4.70 -2.01 -11.66
CA THR A 216 3.53 -2.32 -10.81
C THR A 216 3.19 -3.81 -10.91
N ARG A 217 3.19 -4.53 -9.78
CA ARG A 217 2.95 -5.99 -9.74
C ARG A 217 1.58 -6.39 -9.22
N SER A 218 1.10 -5.72 -8.17
CA SER A 218 -0.23 -5.98 -7.60
C SER A 218 -0.89 -4.71 -7.09
N VAL A 219 -2.22 -4.77 -6.92
CA VAL A 219 -3.03 -3.71 -6.31
C VAL A 219 -4.02 -4.28 -5.31
N TYR A 220 -4.20 -3.57 -4.21
CA TYR A 220 -5.24 -3.80 -3.21
C TYR A 220 -6.22 -2.64 -3.26
N ASN A 221 -7.48 -2.92 -3.57
CA ASN A 221 -8.54 -1.92 -3.75
C ASN A 221 -9.81 -2.22 -2.92
N ASP A 222 -9.78 -3.28 -2.12
CA ASP A 222 -10.91 -3.73 -1.32
C ASP A 222 -10.91 -3.11 0.08
N LEU A 223 -12.10 -2.95 0.68
CA LEU A 223 -12.27 -2.42 2.05
C LEU A 223 -11.71 -3.35 3.15
N LYS A 224 -11.28 -4.56 2.80
CA LYS A 224 -10.70 -5.55 3.72
C LYS A 224 -9.25 -5.82 3.31
N ILE A 225 -8.38 -4.87 3.62
CA ILE A 225 -6.95 -5.02 3.42
C ILE A 225 -6.36 -5.69 4.67
N ASP A 226 -5.79 -6.87 4.51
CA ASP A 226 -4.93 -7.50 5.52
C ASP A 226 -3.49 -7.08 5.25
N THR A 227 -2.80 -6.56 6.28
CA THR A 227 -1.40 -6.14 6.12
C THR A 227 -0.48 -7.34 5.90
N GLU A 228 -0.82 -8.51 6.42
CA GLU A 228 -0.03 -9.74 6.22
C GLU A 228 -0.02 -10.17 4.75
N ASP A 229 -1.14 -9.97 4.03
CA ASP A 229 -1.21 -10.24 2.59
C ASP A 229 -0.29 -9.29 1.81
N ILE A 230 -0.23 -8.01 2.20
CA ILE A 230 0.67 -7.04 1.55
C ILE A 230 2.14 -7.37 1.84
N ILE A 231 2.46 -7.73 3.10
CA ILE A 231 3.81 -8.14 3.50
C ILE A 231 4.24 -9.35 2.68
N HIS A 232 3.37 -10.36 2.55
CA HIS A 232 3.62 -11.52 1.69
C HIS A 232 4.00 -11.10 0.26
N ASP A 233 3.20 -10.22 -0.36
CA ASP A 233 3.42 -9.75 -1.73
C ASP A 233 4.72 -8.96 -1.89
N ILE A 234 5.08 -8.14 -0.89
CA ILE A 234 6.37 -7.43 -0.83
C ILE A 234 7.53 -8.44 -0.75
N LEU A 235 7.41 -9.48 0.07
CA LEU A 235 8.46 -10.50 0.23
C LEU A 235 8.70 -11.32 -1.05
N LEU A 236 7.68 -11.49 -1.90
CA LEU A 236 7.83 -12.15 -3.21
C LEU A 236 8.75 -11.37 -4.16
N ILE A 237 8.83 -10.05 -4.02
CA ILE A 237 9.58 -9.16 -4.92
C ILE A 237 10.82 -8.53 -4.27
N ALA A 238 11.06 -8.81 -2.99
CA ALA A 238 12.20 -8.27 -2.26
C ALA A 238 13.53 -8.99 -2.54
N ASN A 239 13.45 -10.25 -2.99
CA ASN A 239 14.58 -11.15 -3.24
C ASN A 239 15.03 -11.20 -4.70
#